data_AF-A0A8T4D158-F1
#
_entry.id   AF-A0A8T4D158-F1
#
_cell.length_a   1.000
_cell.length_b   1.000
_cell.length_c   1.000
_cell.angle_alpha   90.00
_cell.angle_beta   90.00
_cell.angle_gamma   90.00
#
_symmetry.space_group_name_H-M   'P 1'
#
loop_
_entity.id
_entity.type
_entity.pdbx_description
1 polymer ?
#
loop_
_entity_poly.entity_id
_entity_poly.type
_entity_poly.pdbx_seq_one_letter_code
_entity_poly.pdbx_strand_id
1 'polypeptide(L)'
;MQKAEVVIKLHKPDASEMVFFFLCGVIISVPLTLFIYQYTDSLLIGLNPFTIALVSRAFFAPFIEEFAKAYPLFYRHGETQRSIFNLALLVGFGFGLVELLTYVSVLGTPIIYRLPGLFFHPASTAVTAYGIATKQPVPFYLIAVFLHFANNYLALALADPSFQLLSSIFVVAVTVFAFWQLRNRTKEKIVI
;
A
#
# COMPACT_ATOMS: atom_id res chain seq x y z
N MET A 1 40.67 24.08 -24.05
CA MET A 1 39.64 24.27 -22.99
C MET A 1 39.27 22.89 -22.45
N GLN A 2 39.61 22.60 -21.18
CA GLN A 2 39.02 21.45 -20.49
C GLN A 2 37.51 21.70 -20.38
N LYS A 3 36.70 20.76 -20.87
CA LYS A 3 35.25 20.79 -20.62
C LYS A 3 35.06 20.65 -19.11
N ALA A 4 34.39 21.62 -18.49
CA ALA A 4 33.96 21.48 -17.11
C ALA A 4 33.01 20.28 -17.03
N GLU A 5 33.45 19.20 -16.36
CA GLU A 5 32.57 18.08 -16.04
C GLU A 5 31.56 18.54 -14.99
N VAL A 6 30.29 18.62 -15.37
CA VAL A 6 29.19 18.88 -14.44
C VAL A 6 28.74 17.55 -13.87
N VAL A 7 29.04 17.29 -12.61
CA VAL A 7 28.56 16.11 -11.88
C VAL A 7 27.24 16.45 -11.19
N ILE A 8 26.13 15.93 -11.72
CA ILE A 8 24.82 16.02 -11.07
C ILE A 8 24.76 14.94 -9.98
N LYS A 9 24.71 15.37 -8.71
CA LYS A 9 24.53 14.43 -7.60
C LYS A 9 23.12 13.83 -7.66
N LEU A 10 23.04 12.51 -7.55
CA LEU A 10 21.77 11.82 -7.36
C LEU A 10 21.17 12.21 -6.02
N HIS A 11 19.91 12.65 -6.03
CA HIS A 11 19.18 12.93 -4.80
C HIS A 11 18.97 11.63 -4.01
N LYS A 12 19.16 11.72 -2.70
CA LYS A 12 18.87 10.63 -1.76
C LYS A 12 18.02 11.22 -0.63
N PRO A 13 16.88 10.58 -0.30
CA PRO A 13 16.03 11.07 0.76
C PRO A 13 16.79 11.17 2.09
N ASP A 14 16.68 12.33 2.73
CA ASP A 14 17.19 12.52 4.08
C ASP A 14 16.19 12.03 5.13
N ALA A 15 16.55 12.11 6.41
CA ALA A 15 15.67 11.68 7.50
C ALA A 15 14.35 12.48 7.55
N SER A 16 14.38 13.76 7.17
CA SER A 16 13.20 14.63 7.15
C SER A 16 12.21 14.16 6.08
N GLU A 17 12.71 13.83 4.89
CA GLU A 17 11.90 13.26 3.81
C GLU A 17 11.36 11.88 4.20
N MET A 18 12.18 11.03 4.83
CA MET A 18 11.71 9.73 5.32
C MET A 18 10.55 9.87 6.32
N VAL A 19 10.66 10.78 7.28
CA VAL A 19 9.59 11.09 8.24
C VAL A 19 8.37 11.64 7.53
N PHE A 20 8.55 12.56 6.57
CA PHE A 20 7.45 13.12 5.78
C PHE A 20 6.63 12.00 5.09
N PHE A 21 7.29 11.08 4.38
CA PHE A 21 6.59 10.00 3.68
C PHE A 21 5.92 9.00 4.63
N PHE A 22 6.54 8.70 5.77
CA PHE A 22 5.89 7.94 6.83
C PHE A 22 4.61 8.63 7.32
N LEU A 23 4.67 9.94 7.61
CA LEU A 23 3.52 10.72 8.05
C LEU A 23 2.42 10.84 6.99
N CYS A 24 2.76 10.89 5.70
CA CYS A 24 1.75 10.79 4.63
C CYS A 24 0.92 9.51 4.77
N GLY A 25 1.57 8.37 5.01
CA GLY A 25 0.88 7.11 5.25
C GLY A 25 -0.04 7.14 6.47
N VAL A 26 0.47 7.71 7.57
CA VAL A 26 -0.29 7.88 8.83
C VAL A 26 -1.56 8.70 8.61
N ILE A 27 -1.45 9.85 7.93
CA ILE A 27 -2.55 10.79 7.71
C ILE A 27 -3.59 10.21 6.74
N ILE A 28 -3.14 9.51 5.70
CA ILE A 28 -4.02 8.97 4.66
C ILE A 28 -4.80 7.75 5.15
N SER A 29 -4.23 6.93 6.04
CA SER A 29 -4.75 5.61 6.44
C SER A 29 -6.21 5.60 6.88
N VAL A 30 -6.48 6.07 8.09
CA VAL A 30 -7.74 5.78 8.76
C VAL A 30 -8.89 6.67 8.33
N PRO A 31 -8.72 8.00 8.13
CA PRO A 31 -9.81 8.84 7.64
C PRO A 31 -10.34 8.31 6.31
N LEU A 32 -9.47 7.81 5.43
CA LEU A 32 -9.85 7.39 4.10
C LEU A 32 -10.57 6.04 4.09
N THR A 33 -10.00 5.01 4.74
CA THR A 33 -10.62 3.68 4.82
C THR A 33 -11.99 3.75 5.48
N LEU A 34 -12.09 4.40 6.65
CA LEU A 34 -13.36 4.53 7.38
C LEU A 34 -14.40 5.30 6.57
N PHE A 35 -14.01 6.44 5.98
CA PHE A 35 -14.91 7.26 5.18
C PHE A 35 -15.44 6.49 3.96
N ILE A 36 -14.57 5.79 3.23
CA ILE A 36 -14.95 5.12 1.99
C ILE A 36 -15.93 3.99 2.22
N TYR A 37 -15.66 3.09 3.18
CA TYR A 37 -16.60 1.98 3.35
C TYR A 37 -17.91 2.48 3.95
N GLN A 38 -17.90 3.46 4.87
CA GLN A 38 -19.14 4.02 5.43
C GLN A 38 -19.98 4.71 4.35
N TYR A 39 -19.33 5.51 3.50
CA TYR A 39 -19.98 6.16 2.38
C TYR A 39 -20.51 5.13 1.37
N THR A 40 -19.70 4.15 0.98
CA THR A 40 -20.11 3.12 0.02
C THR A 40 -21.23 2.26 0.59
N ASP A 41 -21.18 1.87 1.87
CA ASP A 41 -22.24 1.13 2.55
C ASP A 41 -23.56 1.91 2.53
N SER A 42 -23.51 3.25 2.69
CA SER A 42 -24.70 4.12 2.60
C SER A 42 -25.31 4.21 1.19
N LEU A 43 -24.50 4.04 0.13
CA LEU A 43 -24.97 4.02 -1.25
C LEU A 43 -25.58 2.66 -1.65
N LEU A 44 -25.32 1.61 -0.87
CA LEU A 44 -25.72 0.23 -1.16
C LEU A 44 -26.89 -0.24 -0.25
N ILE A 45 -27.61 0.71 0.37
CA ILE A 45 -28.79 0.42 1.19
C ILE A 45 -29.79 -0.41 0.37
N GLY A 46 -30.31 -1.47 1.00
CA GLY A 46 -31.25 -2.41 0.37
C GLY A 46 -30.61 -3.68 -0.18
N LEU A 47 -29.27 -3.74 -0.26
CA LEU A 47 -28.55 -4.98 -0.52
C LEU A 47 -28.30 -5.76 0.77
N ASN A 48 -28.02 -7.06 0.65
CA ASN A 48 -27.68 -7.88 1.82
C ASN A 48 -26.27 -7.53 2.36
N PRO A 49 -26.00 -7.77 3.65
CA PRO A 49 -24.73 -7.37 4.28
C PRO A 49 -23.47 -7.93 3.61
N PHE A 50 -23.54 -9.15 3.06
CA PHE A 50 -22.42 -9.77 2.37
C PHE A 50 -22.11 -9.05 1.05
N THR A 51 -23.13 -8.77 0.24
CA THR A 51 -22.96 -8.01 -1.02
C THR A 51 -22.45 -6.61 -0.75
N ILE A 52 -22.94 -5.93 0.29
CA ILE A 52 -22.42 -4.63 0.71
C ILE A 52 -20.92 -4.73 1.00
N ALA A 53 -20.52 -5.64 1.90
CA ALA A 53 -19.12 -5.81 2.28
C ALA A 53 -18.21 -6.21 1.10
N LEU A 54 -18.71 -7.06 0.20
CA LEU A 54 -17.99 -7.48 -1.00
C LEU A 54 -17.68 -6.27 -1.90
N VAL A 55 -18.69 -5.43 -2.16
CA VAL A 55 -18.54 -4.27 -3.04
C VAL A 55 -17.70 -3.18 -2.35
N SER A 56 -18.02 -2.81 -1.10
CA SER A 56 -17.36 -1.70 -0.43
C SER A 56 -15.95 -2.05 0.07
N ARG A 57 -15.81 -3.14 0.82
CA ARG A 57 -14.56 -3.47 1.55
C ARG A 57 -13.62 -4.35 0.74
N ALA A 58 -14.15 -5.35 0.03
CA ALA A 58 -13.29 -6.21 -0.79
C ALA A 58 -12.94 -5.57 -2.13
N PHE A 59 -13.87 -4.87 -2.79
CA PHE A 59 -13.62 -4.33 -4.12
C PHE A 59 -13.19 -2.85 -4.12
N PHE A 60 -14.04 -1.92 -3.68
CA PHE A 60 -13.77 -0.47 -3.82
C PHE A 60 -12.64 0.04 -2.91
N ALA A 61 -12.59 -0.38 -1.65
CA ALA A 61 -11.57 0.08 -0.71
C ALA A 61 -10.14 -0.15 -1.22
N PRO A 62 -9.75 -1.34 -1.74
CA PRO A 62 -8.44 -1.56 -2.34
C PRO A 62 -8.05 -0.57 -3.43
N PHE A 63 -8.94 -0.23 -4.36
CA PHE A 63 -8.60 0.75 -5.41
C PHE A 63 -8.18 2.09 -4.82
N ILE A 64 -8.95 2.58 -3.85
CA ILE A 64 -8.72 3.90 -3.31
C ILE A 64 -7.54 3.90 -2.34
N GLU A 65 -7.41 2.88 -1.50
CA GLU A 65 -6.31 2.76 -0.55
C GLU A 65 -4.96 2.59 -1.24
N GLU A 66 -4.85 1.71 -2.24
CA GLU A 66 -3.60 1.55 -2.99
C GLU A 66 -3.24 2.83 -3.75
N PHE A 67 -4.24 3.55 -4.28
CA PHE A 67 -4.00 4.82 -4.97
C PHE A 67 -3.50 5.88 -3.99
N ALA A 68 -4.16 6.02 -2.84
CA ALA A 68 -3.84 7.05 -1.86
C ALA A 68 -2.46 6.82 -1.23
N LYS A 69 -2.08 5.57 -0.94
CA LYS A 69 -0.71 5.24 -0.50
C LYS A 69 0.34 5.59 -1.57
N ALA A 70 0.04 5.37 -2.85
CA ALA A 70 0.97 5.68 -3.92
C ALA A 70 1.01 7.17 -4.31
N TYR A 71 -0.05 7.93 -3.98
CA TYR A 71 -0.23 9.32 -4.42
C TYR A 71 0.97 10.25 -4.14
N PRO A 72 1.59 10.25 -2.94
CA PRO A 72 2.73 11.10 -2.64
C PRO A 72 3.97 10.86 -3.52
N LEU A 73 4.04 9.71 -4.22
CA LEU A 73 5.21 9.28 -4.99
C LEU A 73 5.16 9.73 -6.46
N PHE A 74 3.99 10.07 -7.00
CA PHE A 74 3.83 10.36 -8.44
C PHE A 74 4.64 11.58 -8.91
N TYR A 75 4.86 12.55 -8.03
CA TYR A 75 5.49 13.83 -8.39
C TYR A 75 7.01 13.86 -8.17
N ARG A 76 7.64 12.70 -7.89
CA ARG A 76 9.06 12.60 -7.52
C ARG A 76 9.96 12.25 -8.71
N HIS A 77 9.93 13.07 -9.76
CA HIS A 77 10.69 12.87 -11.00
C HIS A 77 12.22 13.11 -10.88
N GLY A 78 12.70 13.59 -9.72
CA GLY A 78 14.13 13.76 -9.44
C GLY A 78 14.77 12.63 -8.64
N GLU A 79 13.98 11.66 -8.17
CA GLU A 79 14.43 10.57 -7.31
C GLU A 79 15.00 9.40 -8.11
N THR A 80 15.83 8.58 -7.45
CA THR A 80 16.21 7.27 -8.03
C THR A 80 15.09 6.25 -7.85
N GLN A 81 15.08 5.21 -8.69
CA GLN A 81 14.12 4.10 -8.53
C GLN A 81 14.21 3.48 -7.13
N ARG A 82 15.44 3.36 -6.59
CA ARG A 82 15.69 2.84 -5.25
C ARG A 82 15.09 3.74 -4.18
N SER A 83 15.27 5.05 -4.30
CA SER A 83 14.69 6.04 -3.38
C SER A 83 13.17 5.99 -3.37
N ILE A 84 12.51 6.08 -4.53
CA ILE A 84 11.04 6.00 -4.63
C ILE A 84 10.51 4.72 -3.98
N PHE A 85 11.17 3.59 -4.25
CA PHE A 85 10.77 2.30 -3.71
C PHE A 85 10.92 2.22 -2.18
N ASN A 86 11.99 2.79 -1.61
CA ASN A 86 12.18 2.85 -0.16
C ASN A 86 11.20 3.81 0.52
N LEU A 87 10.93 4.97 -0.10
CA LEU A 87 9.93 5.93 0.40
C LEU A 87 8.53 5.31 0.43
N ALA A 88 8.19 4.51 -0.58
CA ALA A 88 6.94 3.77 -0.64
C ALA A 88 6.74 2.80 0.54
N LEU A 89 7.82 2.16 0.99
CA LEU A 89 7.77 1.32 2.19
C LEU A 89 7.39 2.13 3.43
N LEU A 90 7.90 3.36 3.56
CA LEU A 90 7.58 4.24 4.68
C LEU A 90 6.13 4.69 4.64
N VAL A 91 5.60 5.05 3.47
CA VAL A 91 4.17 5.39 3.31
C VAL A 91 3.30 4.19 3.68
N GLY A 92 3.57 3.02 3.12
CA GLY A 92 2.79 1.82 3.43
C GLY A 92 2.91 1.38 4.89
N PHE A 93 4.07 1.58 5.52
CA PHE A 93 4.27 1.28 6.94
C PHE A 93 3.51 2.23 7.85
N GLY A 94 3.58 3.54 7.59
CA GLY A 94 2.75 4.52 8.27
C GLY A 94 1.28 4.19 8.14
N PHE A 95 0.85 3.77 6.94
CA PHE A 95 -0.53 3.35 6.72
C PHE A 95 -0.92 2.15 7.57
N GLY A 96 -0.17 1.06 7.47
CA GLY A 96 -0.47 -0.20 8.16
C GLY A 96 -0.38 -0.09 9.68
N LEU A 97 0.47 0.80 10.20
CA LEU A 97 0.57 1.03 11.65
C LEU A 97 -0.71 1.68 12.21
N VAL A 98 -1.20 2.75 11.58
CA VAL A 98 -2.41 3.43 12.05
C VAL A 98 -3.64 2.52 11.90
N GLU A 99 -3.67 1.76 10.81
CA GLU A 99 -4.72 0.79 10.58
C GLU A 99 -4.73 -0.30 11.67
N LEU A 100 -3.58 -0.90 11.98
CA LEU A 100 -3.40 -1.84 13.08
C LEU A 100 -3.91 -1.27 14.41
N LEU A 101 -3.46 -0.07 14.78
CA LEU A 101 -3.85 0.59 16.02
C LEU A 101 -5.36 0.84 16.08
N THR A 102 -5.97 1.24 14.96
CA THR A 102 -7.40 1.52 14.92
C THR A 102 -8.23 0.25 15.08
N TYR A 103 -7.93 -0.80 14.32
CA TYR A 103 -8.67 -2.05 14.42
C TYR A 103 -8.50 -2.71 15.80
N VAL A 104 -7.29 -2.67 16.38
CA VAL A 104 -7.02 -3.30 17.67
C VAL A 104 -7.53 -2.46 18.84
N SER A 105 -7.19 -1.17 18.90
CA SER A 105 -7.49 -0.32 20.05
C SER A 105 -8.88 0.30 20.02
N VAL A 106 -9.46 0.55 18.83
CA VAL A 106 -10.79 1.17 18.70
C VAL A 106 -11.88 0.13 18.43
N LEU A 107 -11.61 -0.82 17.52
CA LEU A 107 -12.60 -1.81 17.11
C LEU A 107 -12.49 -3.15 17.86
N GLY A 108 -11.52 -3.30 18.78
CA GLY A 108 -11.35 -4.49 19.61
C GLY A 108 -11.00 -5.76 18.83
N THR A 109 -10.47 -5.63 17.62
CA THR A 109 -10.09 -6.78 16.79
C THR A 109 -8.82 -7.43 17.37
N PRO A 110 -8.77 -8.77 17.52
CA PRO A 110 -7.55 -9.43 18.00
C PRO A 110 -6.35 -9.13 17.09
N ILE A 111 -5.24 -8.73 17.71
CA ILE A 111 -4.03 -8.26 17.01
C ILE A 111 -3.52 -9.24 15.95
N ILE A 112 -3.65 -10.54 16.21
CA ILE A 112 -3.19 -11.60 15.30
C ILE A 112 -3.82 -11.52 13.90
N TYR A 113 -5.08 -11.06 13.80
CA TYR A 113 -5.77 -10.91 12.52
C TYR A 113 -5.39 -9.64 11.76
N ARG A 114 -4.70 -8.69 12.43
CA ARG A 114 -4.30 -7.41 11.84
C ARG A 114 -2.79 -7.31 11.59
N LEU A 115 -1.98 -8.14 12.25
CA LEU A 115 -0.54 -8.23 12.02
C LEU A 115 -0.16 -8.46 10.55
N PRO A 116 -0.85 -9.31 9.76
CA PRO A 116 -0.53 -9.45 8.35
C PRO A 116 -0.59 -8.12 7.58
N GLY A 117 -1.59 -7.27 7.89
CA GLY A 117 -1.75 -5.95 7.29
C GLY A 117 -0.50 -5.07 7.43
N LEU A 118 0.16 -5.11 8.60
CA LEU A 118 1.37 -4.34 8.88
C LEU A 118 2.51 -4.61 7.88
N PHE A 119 2.59 -5.82 7.32
CA PHE A 119 3.55 -6.20 6.29
C PHE A 119 2.99 -6.05 4.87
N PHE A 120 1.69 -6.25 4.71
CA PHE A 120 1.00 -6.10 3.44
C PHE A 120 1.08 -4.67 2.90
N HIS A 121 0.76 -3.65 3.71
CA HIS A 121 0.67 -2.27 3.24
C HIS A 121 2.02 -1.72 2.72
N PRO A 122 3.17 -1.89 3.42
CA PRO A 122 4.48 -1.54 2.85
C PRO A 122 4.76 -2.26 1.54
N ALA A 123 4.56 -3.59 1.49
CA ALA A 123 4.91 -4.40 0.33
C ALA A 123 4.07 -4.03 -0.91
N SER A 124 2.75 -3.93 -0.77
CA SER A 124 1.82 -3.51 -1.84
C SER A 124 2.12 -2.10 -2.35
N THR A 125 2.37 -1.15 -1.44
CA THR A 125 2.74 0.23 -1.82
C THR A 125 4.04 0.25 -2.61
N ALA A 126 5.04 -0.54 -2.20
CA ALA A 126 6.30 -0.66 -2.91
C ALA A 126 6.17 -1.34 -4.30
N VAL A 127 5.25 -2.30 -4.45
CA VAL A 127 4.90 -2.88 -5.77
C VAL A 127 4.40 -1.78 -6.70
N THR A 128 3.42 -0.97 -6.28
CA THR A 128 2.92 0.16 -7.07
C THR A 128 4.02 1.18 -7.38
N ALA A 129 4.86 1.48 -6.38
CA ALA A 129 5.97 2.42 -6.52
C ALA A 129 7.04 1.97 -7.51
N TYR A 130 7.27 0.65 -7.63
CA TYR A 130 8.11 0.11 -8.70
C TYR A 130 7.56 0.46 -10.09
N GLY A 131 6.24 0.34 -10.29
CA GLY A 131 5.57 0.78 -11.51
C GLY A 131 5.77 2.27 -11.78
N ILE A 132 5.60 3.12 -10.77
CA ILE A 132 5.86 4.57 -10.88
C ILE A 132 7.32 4.83 -11.29
N ALA A 133 8.27 4.18 -10.60
CA ALA A 133 9.71 4.33 -10.84
C ALA A 133 10.18 3.80 -12.20
N THR A 134 9.39 2.91 -12.82
CA THR A 134 9.67 2.33 -14.14
C THR A 134 8.76 2.85 -15.25
N LYS A 135 7.96 3.90 -14.96
CA LYS A 135 7.00 4.52 -15.90
C LYS A 135 5.93 3.56 -16.42
N GLN A 136 5.59 2.56 -15.61
CA GLN A 136 4.51 1.61 -15.85
C GLN A 136 3.61 1.54 -14.61
N PRO A 137 2.98 2.65 -14.15
CA PRO A 137 2.24 2.64 -12.89
C PRO A 137 1.01 1.71 -12.92
N VAL A 138 0.29 1.67 -14.04
CA VAL A 138 -1.01 0.97 -14.12
C VAL A 138 -0.91 -0.54 -13.85
N PRO A 139 -0.04 -1.32 -14.52
CA PRO A 139 0.03 -2.76 -14.25
C PRO A 139 0.39 -3.09 -12.80
N PHE A 140 1.34 -2.36 -12.21
CA PHE A 140 1.79 -2.62 -10.85
C PHE A 140 0.77 -2.15 -9.79
N TYR A 141 0.08 -1.04 -10.05
CA TYR A 141 -1.07 -0.62 -9.26
C TYR A 141 -2.17 -1.70 -9.26
N LEU A 142 -2.53 -2.22 -10.44
CA LEU A 142 -3.56 -3.26 -10.54
C LEU A 142 -3.14 -4.58 -9.85
N ILE A 143 -1.84 -4.93 -9.85
CA ILE A 143 -1.33 -6.06 -9.07
C ILE A 143 -1.53 -5.82 -7.57
N ALA A 144 -1.18 -4.63 -7.07
CA ALA A 144 -1.36 -4.29 -5.65
C ALA A 144 -2.85 -4.32 -5.26
N VAL A 145 -3.72 -3.73 -6.07
CA VAL A 145 -5.18 -3.75 -5.88
C VAL A 145 -5.72 -5.18 -5.89
N PHE A 146 -5.28 -6.01 -6.83
CA PHE A 146 -5.72 -7.41 -6.91
C PHE A 146 -5.32 -8.21 -5.66
N LEU A 147 -4.07 -8.07 -5.19
CA LEU A 147 -3.61 -8.76 -3.99
C LEU A 147 -4.40 -8.28 -2.74
N HIS A 148 -4.71 -6.99 -2.67
CA HIS A 148 -5.49 -6.43 -1.58
C HIS A 148 -6.95 -6.90 -1.62
N PHE A 149 -7.57 -6.85 -2.82
CA PHE A 149 -8.88 -7.45 -3.06
C PHE A 149 -8.91 -8.93 -2.63
N ALA A 150 -7.90 -9.72 -3.02
CA ALA A 150 -7.83 -11.13 -2.66
C ALA A 150 -7.77 -11.35 -1.14
N ASN A 151 -6.95 -10.56 -0.44
CA ASN A 151 -6.90 -10.61 1.04
C ASN A 151 -8.28 -10.30 1.65
N ASN A 152 -8.92 -9.22 1.22
CA ASN A 152 -10.20 -8.79 1.78
C ASN A 152 -11.35 -9.74 1.41
N TYR A 153 -11.38 -10.24 0.18
CA TYR A 153 -12.34 -11.24 -0.26
C TYR A 153 -12.23 -12.53 0.55
N LEU A 154 -11.02 -13.06 0.75
CA LEU A 154 -10.81 -14.28 1.54
C LEU A 154 -11.18 -14.08 3.01
N ALA A 155 -10.90 -12.90 3.58
CA ALA A 155 -11.33 -12.54 4.93
C ALA A 155 -12.87 -12.49 5.06
N LEU A 156 -13.59 -12.11 4.01
CA LEU A 156 -15.06 -12.06 4.00
C LEU A 156 -15.72 -13.41 3.68
N ALA A 157 -15.15 -14.16 2.73
CA ALA A 157 -15.77 -15.37 2.17
C ALA A 157 -15.55 -16.62 3.02
N LEU A 158 -14.45 -16.68 3.79
CA LEU A 158 -14.14 -17.82 4.64
C LEU A 158 -14.84 -17.67 5.99
N ALA A 159 -15.58 -18.69 6.43
CA ALA A 159 -16.30 -18.65 7.71
C ALA A 159 -15.39 -18.96 8.91
N ASP A 160 -14.33 -19.75 8.71
CA ASP A 160 -13.42 -20.17 9.77
C ASP A 160 -12.29 -19.13 9.99
N PRO A 161 -12.13 -18.57 11.20
CA PRO A 161 -11.10 -17.58 11.48
C PRO A 161 -9.66 -18.06 11.25
N SER A 162 -9.39 -19.35 11.41
CA SER A 162 -8.08 -19.95 11.15
C SER A 162 -7.77 -19.96 9.65
N PHE A 163 -8.76 -20.29 8.81
CA PHE A 163 -8.61 -20.19 7.36
C PHE A 163 -8.51 -18.74 6.89
N GLN A 164 -9.23 -17.81 7.51
CA GLN A 164 -9.05 -16.37 7.25
C GLN A 164 -7.61 -15.92 7.55
N LEU A 165 -7.05 -16.31 8.70
CA LEU A 165 -5.68 -15.96 9.07
C LEU A 165 -4.65 -16.59 8.12
N LEU A 166 -4.78 -17.90 7.83
CA LEU A 166 -3.86 -18.61 6.93
C LEU A 166 -3.90 -18.03 5.52
N SER A 167 -5.08 -17.70 5.01
CA SER A 167 -5.23 -17.06 3.70
C SER A 167 -4.60 -15.66 3.68
N SER A 168 -4.80 -14.86 4.73
CA SER A 168 -4.13 -13.55 4.85
C SER A 168 -2.60 -13.69 4.84
N ILE A 169 -2.05 -14.60 5.67
CA ILE A 169 -0.60 -14.88 5.69
C ILE A 169 -0.10 -15.29 4.30
N PHE A 170 -0.84 -16.13 3.59
CA PHE A 170 -0.49 -16.55 2.23
C PHE A 170 -0.44 -15.36 1.25
N VAL A 171 -1.47 -14.50 1.24
CA VAL A 171 -1.49 -13.32 0.37
C VAL A 171 -0.36 -12.36 0.72
N VAL A 172 -0.08 -12.13 2.00
CA VAL A 172 1.05 -11.32 2.45
C VAL A 172 2.38 -11.92 2.00
N ALA A 173 2.57 -13.23 2.14
CA ALA A 173 3.80 -13.90 1.70
C ALA A 173 4.04 -13.72 0.19
N VAL A 174 2.99 -13.87 -0.64
CA VAL A 174 3.06 -13.60 -2.09
C VAL A 174 3.42 -12.14 -2.37
N THR A 175 2.79 -11.20 -1.65
CA THR A 175 3.02 -9.76 -1.81
C THR A 175 4.44 -9.36 -1.43
N VAL A 176 4.95 -9.88 -0.30
CA VAL A 176 6.33 -9.67 0.17
C VAL A 176 7.33 -10.32 -0.78
N PHE A 177 7.03 -11.50 -1.33
CA PHE A 177 7.88 -12.13 -2.35
C PHE A 177 7.96 -11.27 -3.62
N ALA A 178 6.83 -10.77 -4.12
CA ALA A 178 6.80 -9.86 -5.26
C ALA A 178 7.59 -8.57 -4.97
N PHE A 179 7.37 -7.96 -3.82
CA PHE A 179 8.15 -6.84 -3.31
C PHE A 179 9.67 -7.12 -3.35
N TRP A 180 10.11 -8.27 -2.82
CA TRP A 180 11.52 -8.61 -2.75
C TRP A 180 12.15 -8.75 -4.15
N GLN A 181 11.44 -9.41 -5.06
CA GLN A 181 11.88 -9.55 -6.46
C GLN A 181 12.01 -8.20 -7.15
N LEU A 182 11.05 -7.29 -6.97
CA LEU A 182 11.07 -5.96 -7.56
C LEU A 182 12.14 -5.06 -6.93
N ARG A 183 12.33 -5.15 -5.61
CA ARG A 183 13.41 -4.46 -4.90
C ARG A 183 14.75 -4.75 -5.54
N ASN A 184 15.05 -6.01 -5.84
CA ASN A 184 16.33 -6.41 -6.43
C ASN A 184 16.52 -5.89 -7.87
N ARG A 185 15.45 -5.47 -8.54
CA ARG A 185 15.48 -4.90 -9.90
C ARG A 185 15.61 -3.37 -9.93
N THR A 186 15.36 -2.68 -8.82
CA THR A 186 15.50 -1.21 -8.76
C THR A 186 16.97 -0.78 -8.89
N LYS A 187 17.22 0.35 -9.58
CA LYS A 187 18.55 0.89 -9.84
C LYS A 187 18.72 2.29 -9.24
N GLU A 188 19.97 2.71 -9.04
CA GLU A 188 20.32 4.12 -8.77
C GLU A 188 20.24 4.95 -10.07
N LYS A 189 19.04 4.96 -10.67
CA LYS A 189 18.73 5.67 -11.92
C LYS A 189 17.61 6.67 -11.63
N ILE A 190 17.81 7.93 -12.03
CA ILE A 190 16.78 8.99 -11.91
C ILE A 190 15.54 8.60 -12.72
N VAL A 191 14.37 8.85 -12.13
CA VAL A 191 13.06 8.60 -12.73
C VAL A 191 12.62 9.80 -13.57
N ILE A 192 13.20 9.93 -14.76
CA ILE A 192 12.83 10.93 -15.77
C ILE A 192 11.63 10.45 -16.57
#